data_AF-A0A9P5J5W4-F1
#
_entry.id   AF-A0A9P5J5W4-F1
#
_cell.length_a   1.000
_cell.length_b   1.000
_cell.length_c   1.000
_cell.angle_alpha   90.00
_cell.angle_beta   90.00
_cell.angle_gamma   90.00
#
_symmetry.space_group_name_H-M   'P 1'
#
loop_
_entity.id
_entity.type
_entity.pdbx_description
1 polymer ?
#
loop_
_entity_poly.entity_id
_entity_poly.type
_entity_poly.pdbx_seq_one_letter_code
_entity_poly.pdbx_strand_id
1 'polypeptide(L)'
;MSTDRTEDCCTSTPPIVIEGYERQGTVKETAAGLKYYEIAPTGDALKYKDLAIIVIYDIYGSESPQTLQQCDRVSAGLGCKVVMPFWFGVEGAYPGDHTVPGGKEAMWEW
;
A
#
# COMPACT_ATOMS: atom_id res chain seq x y z
N MET A 1 -1.71 21.82 -23.31
CA MET A 1 -0.29 21.48 -23.15
C MET A 1 -0.23 20.20 -22.35
N SER A 2 0.05 19.07 -23.00
CA SER A 2 0.22 17.78 -22.34
C SER A 2 1.63 17.75 -21.78
N THR A 3 1.80 17.77 -20.45
CA THR A 3 3.10 17.55 -19.82
C THR A 3 3.40 16.07 -19.87
N ASP A 4 4.15 15.68 -20.88
CA ASP A 4 4.76 14.36 -20.99
C ASP A 4 5.71 14.16 -19.80
N ARG A 5 5.35 13.27 -18.86
CA ARG A 5 6.20 12.99 -17.69
C ARG A 5 7.23 11.93 -18.11
N THR A 6 8.36 12.37 -18.62
CA THR A 6 9.49 11.54 -19.07
C THR A 6 10.51 11.21 -17.96
N GLU A 7 10.18 11.42 -16.69
CA GLU A 7 11.08 11.08 -15.59
C GLU A 7 10.99 9.60 -15.24
N ASP A 8 12.14 8.95 -15.08
CA ASP A 8 12.23 7.56 -14.65
C ASP A 8 11.68 7.43 -13.22
N CYS A 9 10.49 6.85 -13.11
CA CYS A 9 9.76 6.68 -11.86
C CYS A 9 10.58 5.91 -10.80
N CYS A 10 11.54 5.09 -11.24
CA CYS A 10 12.42 4.34 -10.34
C CYS A 10 13.50 5.21 -9.69
N THR A 11 13.90 6.33 -10.29
CA THR A 11 14.98 7.19 -9.78
C THR A 11 14.53 8.21 -8.74
N SER A 12 13.25 8.59 -8.75
CA SER A 12 12.68 9.60 -7.85
C SER A 12 11.96 9.03 -6.64
N THR A 13 11.74 7.71 -6.59
CA THR A 13 11.04 7.08 -5.48
C THR A 13 11.97 6.99 -4.26
N PRO A 14 11.61 7.60 -3.10
CA PRO A 14 12.47 7.54 -1.93
C PRO A 14 12.66 6.09 -1.46
N PRO A 15 13.81 5.76 -0.83
CA PRO A 15 14.06 4.42 -0.33
C PRO A 15 12.97 3.99 0.66
N ILE A 16 12.73 2.68 0.74
CA ILE A 16 11.83 2.11 1.75
C ILE A 16 12.54 2.17 3.11
N VAL A 17 11.86 2.74 4.11
CA VAL A 17 12.32 2.76 5.49
C VAL A 17 11.96 1.43 6.13
N ILE A 18 12.96 0.61 6.45
CA ILE A 18 12.74 -0.72 7.03
C ILE A 18 12.63 -0.63 8.56
N GLU A 19 13.48 0.18 9.20
CA GLU A 19 13.53 0.36 10.64
C GLU A 19 12.98 1.74 11.02
N GLY A 20 12.14 1.80 12.05
CA GLY A 20 11.57 3.06 12.56
C GLY A 20 10.48 3.67 11.66
N TYR A 21 9.92 2.91 10.72
CA TYR A 21 8.74 3.35 9.98
C TYR A 21 7.50 3.31 10.87
N GLU A 22 6.83 4.46 11.00
CA GLU A 22 5.53 4.59 11.63
C GLU A 22 4.45 4.82 10.55
N ARG A 23 3.42 3.98 10.56
CA ARG A 23 2.27 4.10 9.66
C ARG A 23 1.53 5.42 9.89
N GLN A 24 1.13 6.10 8.80
CA GLN A 24 0.39 7.37 8.90
C GLN A 24 -1.13 7.17 8.85
N GLY A 25 -1.59 6.13 8.15
CA GLY A 25 -2.98 5.69 8.14
C GLY A 25 -3.37 4.76 9.29
N THR A 26 -4.61 4.28 9.22
CA THR A 26 -5.26 3.45 10.24
C THR A 26 -5.78 2.15 9.66
N VAL A 27 -5.72 1.07 10.43
CA VAL A 27 -6.38 -0.19 10.07
C VAL A 27 -7.82 -0.15 10.60
N LYS A 28 -8.77 -0.47 9.73
CA LYS A 28 -10.20 -0.50 10.00
C LYS A 28 -10.79 -1.83 9.55
N GLU A 29 -12.03 -2.08 9.97
CA GLU A 29 -12.78 -3.27 9.62
C GLU A 29 -14.15 -2.86 9.06
N THR A 30 -14.60 -3.52 8.01
CA THR A 30 -15.94 -3.33 7.45
C THR A 30 -16.98 -4.09 8.28
N ALA A 31 -18.27 -3.77 8.12
CA ALA A 31 -19.35 -4.53 8.74
C ALA A 31 -19.40 -6.02 8.32
N ALA A 32 -18.74 -6.37 7.20
CA ALA A 32 -18.63 -7.74 6.70
C ALA A 32 -17.37 -8.47 7.20
N GLY A 33 -16.61 -7.88 8.14
CA GLY A 33 -15.41 -8.49 8.72
C GLY A 33 -14.13 -8.33 7.88
N LEU A 34 -14.18 -7.64 6.74
CA LEU A 34 -13.00 -7.37 5.94
C LEU A 34 -12.17 -6.24 6.58
N LYS A 35 -10.94 -6.55 7.00
CA LYS A 35 -9.94 -5.57 7.44
C LYS A 35 -9.36 -4.81 6.24
N TYR A 36 -9.04 -3.54 6.43
CA TYR A 36 -8.41 -2.70 5.42
C TYR A 36 -7.56 -1.60 6.08
N TYR A 37 -6.52 -1.17 5.38
CA TYR A 37 -5.78 0.02 5.72
C TYR A 37 -6.40 1.23 5.02
N GLU A 38 -6.53 2.34 5.75
CA GLU A 38 -7.06 3.59 5.25
C GLU A 38 -6.16 4.74 5.63
N ILE A 39 -5.78 5.55 4.63
CA ILE A 39 -5.20 6.86 4.85
C ILE A 39 -5.97 7.90 4.04
N ALA A 40 -6.21 9.05 4.66
CA ALA A 40 -6.73 10.22 4.01
C ALA A 40 -5.87 11.42 4.41
N PRO A 41 -5.43 12.24 3.44
CA PRO A 41 -4.63 13.42 3.75
C PRO A 41 -5.51 14.48 4.42
N THR A 42 -4.97 15.15 5.42
CA THR A 42 -5.65 16.23 6.15
C THR A 42 -5.11 17.58 5.67
N GLY A 43 -5.99 18.48 5.24
CA GLY A 43 -5.62 19.82 4.78
C GLY A 43 -6.59 20.40 3.76
N ASP A 44 -6.43 21.69 3.45
CA ASP A 44 -7.36 22.45 2.58
C ASP A 44 -7.04 22.30 1.08
N ALA A 45 -5.80 21.92 0.72
CA ALA A 45 -5.32 21.86 -0.65
C ALA A 45 -5.26 20.41 -1.20
N LEU A 46 -6.39 19.70 -1.13
CA LEU A 46 -6.50 18.32 -1.62
C LEU A 46 -7.00 18.29 -3.07
N LYS A 47 -6.06 18.09 -4.01
CA LYS A 47 -6.34 18.10 -5.46
C LYS A 47 -7.41 17.11 -5.89
N TYR A 48 -7.48 15.94 -5.23
CA TYR A 48 -8.37 14.84 -5.58
C TYR A 48 -9.15 14.33 -4.36
N LYS A 49 -9.61 15.24 -3.49
CA LYS A 49 -10.34 14.89 -2.25
C LYS A 49 -11.59 14.02 -2.42
N ASP A 50 -12.24 14.13 -3.58
CA ASP A 50 -13.49 13.40 -3.88
C ASP A 50 -13.22 12.02 -4.52
N LEU A 51 -11.95 11.68 -4.76
CA LEU A 51 -11.53 10.40 -5.29
C LEU A 51 -10.91 9.53 -4.19
N ALA A 52 -11.11 8.23 -4.33
CA ALA A 52 -10.41 7.22 -3.55
C ALA A 52 -9.65 6.30 -4.49
N ILE A 53 -8.42 5.94 -4.10
CA ILE A 53 -7.62 4.92 -4.76
C ILE A 53 -7.73 3.64 -3.93
N ILE A 54 -8.10 2.55 -4.58
CA ILE A 54 -8.05 1.22 -4.00
C ILE A 54 -6.74 0.57 -4.44
N VAL A 55 -5.90 0.21 -3.48
CA VAL A 55 -4.63 -0.45 -3.78
C VAL A 55 -4.75 -1.93 -3.49
N ILE A 56 -4.53 -2.72 -4.53
CA ILE A 56 -4.54 -4.18 -4.48
C ILE A 56 -3.10 -4.64 -4.72
N TYR A 57 -2.60 -5.47 -3.81
CA TYR A 57 -1.26 -6.04 -3.90
C TYR A 57 -1.37 -7.55 -4.05
N ASP A 58 -0.38 -8.13 -4.73
CA ASP A 58 -0.31 -9.56 -5.03
C ASP A 58 0.37 -10.33 -3.88
N ILE A 59 1.68 -10.14 -3.69
CA ILE A 59 2.47 -10.94 -2.74
C ILE A 59 2.85 -10.22 -1.44
N TYR A 60 2.96 -8.89 -1.48
CA TYR A 60 3.30 -8.09 -0.30
C TYR A 60 2.03 -7.67 0.42
N GLY A 61 1.67 -8.44 1.45
CA GLY A 61 0.46 -8.23 2.22
C GLY A 61 0.46 -6.94 3.05
N SER A 62 -0.58 -6.80 3.86
CA SER A 62 -0.90 -5.62 4.67
C SER A 62 0.11 -5.24 5.75
N GLU A 63 1.03 -6.15 6.08
CA GLU A 63 2.05 -5.97 7.12
C GLU A 63 3.39 -5.50 6.58
N SER A 64 3.58 -5.53 5.26
CA SER A 64 4.82 -5.06 4.64
C SER A 64 4.96 -3.54 4.84
N PRO A 65 6.04 -3.07 5.51
CA PRO A 65 6.32 -1.65 5.66
C PRO A 65 6.43 -0.95 4.31
N GLN A 66 6.88 -1.66 3.27
CA GLN A 66 6.97 -1.14 1.91
C GLN A 66 5.60 -0.80 1.33
N THR A 67 4.65 -1.72 1.47
CA THR A 67 3.28 -1.59 0.97
C THR A 67 2.57 -0.42 1.64
N LEU A 68 2.70 -0.30 2.97
CA LEU A 68 2.10 0.80 3.74
C LEU A 68 2.73 2.16 3.38
N GLN A 69 4.06 2.23 3.21
CA GLN A 69 4.74 3.45 2.77
C GLN A 69 4.29 3.90 1.38
N GLN A 70 4.01 2.97 0.47
CA GLN A 70 3.49 3.31 -0.85
C GLN A 70 2.08 3.91 -0.75
N CYS A 71 1.18 3.32 0.06
CA CYS A 71 -0.14 3.88 0.34
C CYS A 71 -0.05 5.31 0.90
N ASP A 72 0.85 5.53 1.86
CA ASP A 72 1.07 6.84 2.47
C ASP A 72 1.53 7.89 1.45
N ARG A 73 2.51 7.54 0.61
CA ARG A 73 3.06 8.42 -0.42
C ARG A 73 2.04 8.76 -1.51
N VAL A 74 1.23 7.78 -1.93
CA VAL A 74 0.17 8.01 -2.93
C VAL A 74 -0.86 9.00 -2.38
N SER A 75 -1.31 8.77 -1.14
CA SER A 75 -2.25 9.65 -0.45
C SER A 75 -1.72 11.08 -0.33
N ALA A 76 -0.49 11.23 0.18
CA ALA A 76 0.15 12.54 0.36
C ALA A 76 0.43 13.26 -0.97
N GLY A 77 0.92 12.54 -1.98
CA GLY A 77 1.31 13.14 -3.27
C GLY A 77 0.12 13.55 -4.14
N LEU A 78 -1.00 12.85 -4.05
CA LEU A 78 -2.20 13.14 -4.83
C LEU A 78 -3.25 13.95 -4.06
N GLY A 79 -3.19 13.97 -2.73
CA GLY A 79 -4.22 14.60 -1.92
C GLY A 79 -5.56 13.87 -2.04
N CYS A 80 -5.54 12.54 -2.02
CA CYS A 80 -6.74 11.69 -2.12
C CYS A 80 -6.76 10.60 -1.06
N LYS A 81 -7.93 10.05 -0.80
CA LYS A 81 -8.08 8.88 0.07
C LYS A 81 -7.44 7.65 -0.58
N VAL A 82 -6.73 6.86 0.21
CA VAL A 82 -6.20 5.55 -0.21
C VAL A 82 -6.75 4.48 0.72
N VAL A 83 -7.25 3.40 0.13
CA VAL A 83 -7.79 2.23 0.82
C VAL A 83 -7.08 0.99 0.30
N MET A 84 -6.53 0.18 1.19
CA MET A 84 -5.91 -1.09 0.86
C MET A 84 -6.62 -2.22 1.62
N PRO A 85 -7.49 -3.00 0.96
CA PRO A 85 -8.18 -4.09 1.61
C PRO A 85 -7.24 -5.29 1.83
N PHE A 86 -7.46 -6.02 2.92
CA PHE A 86 -6.61 -7.17 3.29
C PHE A 86 -7.16 -8.43 2.60
N TRP A 87 -6.93 -8.52 1.29
CA TRP A 87 -7.56 -9.53 0.43
C TRP A 87 -7.20 -10.97 0.79
N PHE A 88 -5.94 -11.19 1.20
CA PHE A 88 -5.45 -12.54 1.52
C PHE A 88 -5.70 -12.96 2.97
N GLY A 89 -6.39 -12.13 3.78
CA GLY A 89 -6.85 -12.52 5.12
C GLY A 89 -5.77 -12.85 6.15
N VAL A 90 -4.49 -12.85 5.77
CA VAL A 90 -3.39 -13.24 6.65
C VAL A 90 -2.79 -12.01 7.34
N GLU A 91 -3.21 -11.85 8.60
CA GLU A 91 -2.27 -11.43 9.65
C GLU A 91 -1.05 -12.37 9.53
N GLY A 92 0.12 -11.84 9.15
CA GLY A 92 1.38 -12.59 9.08
C GLY A 92 2.16 -12.58 7.77
N ALA A 93 1.61 -12.14 6.62
CA ALA A 93 2.29 -12.30 5.32
C ALA A 93 3.71 -11.70 5.22
N TYR A 94 4.12 -10.82 6.13
CA TYR A 94 5.51 -10.41 6.26
C TYR A 94 5.87 -9.92 7.68
N PRO A 95 6.97 -10.38 8.31
CA PRO A 95 7.88 -11.44 7.93
C PRO A 95 7.52 -12.72 8.68
N GLY A 96 6.27 -13.19 8.58
CA GLY A 96 5.93 -14.49 9.12
C GLY A 96 6.60 -15.60 8.32
N ASP A 97 6.91 -16.72 8.98
CA ASP A 97 7.48 -17.95 8.40
C ASP A 97 6.49 -18.69 7.47
N HIS A 98 5.72 -17.92 6.70
CA HIS A 98 4.75 -18.43 5.76
C HIS A 98 5.50 -18.90 4.52
N THR A 99 5.73 -20.20 4.48
CA THR A 99 5.88 -20.87 3.20
C THR A 99 4.64 -20.56 2.36
N VAL A 100 4.82 -20.05 1.14
CA VAL A 100 3.75 -19.99 0.14
C VAL A 100 3.10 -21.39 0.06
N PRO A 101 1.79 -21.52 -0.18
CA PRO A 101 1.20 -22.83 -0.47
C PRO A 101 1.94 -23.45 -1.68
N GLY A 102 2.79 -24.45 -1.44
CA GLY A 102 3.71 -25.01 -2.45
C GLY A 102 5.21 -24.87 -2.13
N GLY A 103 5.60 -24.14 -1.08
CA GLY A 103 7.00 -23.92 -0.71
C GLY A 103 7.74 -22.95 -1.65
N LYS A 104 8.97 -22.56 -1.27
CA LYS A 104 9.77 -21.54 -2.00
C LYS A 104 10.04 -21.91 -3.47
N GLU A 105 9.92 -23.18 -3.83
CA GLU A 105 10.16 -23.69 -5.18
C GLU A 105 9.01 -23.34 -6.15
N ALA A 106 7.78 -23.20 -5.65
CA ALA A 106 6.60 -22.88 -6.46
C ALA A 106 6.54 -21.39 -6.92
N MET A 107 7.46 -20.54 -6.45
CA MET A 107 7.47 -19.11 -6.82
C MET A 107 7.95 -18.84 -8.27
N TRP A 108 8.53 -19.82 -8.95
CA TRP A 108 9.15 -19.62 -10.27
C TRP A 108 8.41 -20.31 -11.44
N GLU A 109 7.24 -20.90 -11.19
CA GLU A 109 6.50 -21.67 -12.21
C GLU A 109 5.39 -20.88 -12.93
N TRP A 110 5.42 -19.54 -12.87
CA TRP A 110 4.50 -18.65 -13.60
C TRP A 110 5.25 -17.70 -14.54
#